data_AF-A0A8S2TPN8-F1
#
_entry.id   AF-A0A8S2TPN8-F1
#
_cell.length_a   1.000
_cell.length_b   1.000
_cell.length_c   1.000
_cell.angle_alpha   90.00
_cell.angle_beta   90.00
_cell.angle_gamma   90.00
#
_symmetry.space_group_name_H-M   'P 1'
#
loop_
_entity.id
_entity.type
_entity.pdbx_description
1 polymer ?
#
loop_
_entity_poly.entity_id
_entity_poly.type
_entity_poly.pdbx_seq_one_letter_code
_entity_poly.pdbx_strand_id
1 'polypeptide(L)' 'PCVVVGKPQPTIKWFKDSIELEKINENLTLDYIEKTDHGLYKCQASNEYTTTNISTFIVVESELFWLT' A
#
# COMPACT_ATOMS: atom_id res chain seq x y z
N PRO A 1 -7.17 -2.51 2.82
CA PRO A 1 -7.25 -3.88 2.27
C PRO A 1 -7.22 -3.83 0.73
N CYS A 2 -6.47 -4.71 0.07
CA CYS A 2 -6.50 -4.84 -1.39
C CYS A 2 -7.21 -6.14 -1.76
N VAL A 3 -8.48 -6.04 -2.13
CA VAL A 3 -9.29 -7.21 -2.49
C VAL A 3 -9.17 -7.45 -3.99
N VAL A 4 -8.61 -8.59 -4.36
CA VAL A 4 -8.30 -8.91 -5.76
C VAL A 4 -9.01 -10.20 -6.17
N VAL A 5 -9.65 -10.15 -7.34
CA VAL A 5 -10.29 -11.29 -7.98
C VAL A 5 -9.78 -11.42 -9.41
N GLY A 6 -9.54 -12.65 -9.88
CA GLY A 6 -9.07 -12.89 -11.23
C GLY A 6 -8.79 -14.36 -11.52
N LYS A 7 -8.75 -14.72 -12.81
CA LYS A 7 -8.33 -16.05 -13.29
C LYS A 7 -7.30 -15.91 -14.41
N PRO A 8 -6.14 -16.59 -14.32
CA PRO A 8 -5.60 -17.29 -13.15
C PRO A 8 -5.49 -16.37 -11.92
N GLN A 9 -5.42 -16.98 -10.73
CA GLN A 9 -5.35 -16.24 -9.46
C GLN A 9 -4.18 -15.25 -9.52
N PRO A 10 -4.43 -13.94 -9.38
CA PRO A 10 -3.38 -12.95 -9.46
C PRO A 10 -2.54 -12.93 -8.17
N THR A 11 -1.27 -12.55 -8.32
CA THR A 11 -0.38 -12.22 -7.21
C THR A 11 -0.51 -10.74 -6.86
N ILE A 12 -0.23 -10.41 -5.61
CA ILE A 12 -0.28 -9.04 -5.09
C ILE A 12 1.13 -8.58 -4.75
N LYS A 13 1.44 -7.33 -5.11
CA LYS A 13 2.62 -6.59 -4.69
C LYS A 13 2.22 -5.22 -4.17
N TRP A 14 2.92 -4.75 -3.14
CA TRP A 14 2.71 -3.43 -2.57
C TRP A 14 3.88 -2.51 -2.89
N PHE A 15 3.59 -1.22 -3.06
CA PHE A 15 4.59 -0.20 -3.28
C PHE A 15 4.29 1.01 -2.41
N LYS A 16 5.35 1.66 -1.91
CA LYS A 16 5.32 3.00 -1.31
C LYS A 16 6.21 3.90 -2.15
N ASP A 17 5.66 4.99 -2.68
CA ASP A 17 6.40 5.96 -3.50
C ASP A 17 7.21 5.31 -4.63
N SER A 18 6.60 4.31 -5.28
CA SER A 18 7.18 3.48 -6.36
C SER A 18 8.23 2.46 -5.93
N ILE A 19 8.57 2.36 -4.64
CA ILE A 19 9.47 1.34 -4.10
C ILE A 19 8.64 0.12 -3.67
N GLU A 20 8.99 -1.07 -4.16
CA GLU A 20 8.32 -2.33 -3.79
C GLU A 20 8.56 -2.64 -2.31
N LEU A 21 7.48 -2.96 -1.58
CA LEU A 21 7.54 -3.40 -0.19
C LEU A 21 7.66 -4.92 -0.16
N GLU A 22 8.68 -5.43 0.53
CA GLU A 22 8.95 -6.86 0.59
C GLU A 22 8.00 -7.60 1.55
N LYS A 23 7.70 -8.86 1.23
CA LYS A 23 7.00 -9.82 2.11
C LYS A 23 5.58 -9.42 2.54
N ILE A 24 4.91 -8.57 1.75
CA ILE A 24 3.50 -8.22 1.97
C ILE A 24 2.63 -9.02 0.99
N ASN A 25 1.71 -9.82 1.54
CA ASN A 25 0.75 -10.58 0.76
C ASN A 25 -0.46 -9.69 0.41
N GLU A 26 -1.65 -10.05 0.89
CA GLU A 26 -2.91 -9.43 0.48
C GLU A 26 -3.19 -8.09 1.17
N ASN A 27 -2.87 -8.00 2.47
CA ASN A 27 -3.14 -6.81 3.28
C ASN A 27 -1.84 -6.14 3.71
N LEU A 28 -1.76 -4.84 3.43
CA LEU A 28 -0.79 -3.95 4.05
C LEU A 28 -1.34 -3.47 5.40
N THR A 29 -0.60 -3.76 6.47
CA THR A 29 -0.82 -3.20 7.80
C THR A 29 0.38 -2.32 8.14
N LEU A 30 0.12 -1.11 8.61
CA LEU A 30 1.13 -0.18 9.10
C LEU A 30 0.94 -0.06 10.61
N ASP A 31 1.92 -0.53 11.39
CA ASP A 31 1.93 -0.42 12.85
C ASP A 31 2.91 0.68 13.26
N TYR A 32 2.63 1.38 14.37
CA TYR A 32 3.48 2.45 14.89
C TYR A 32 3.83 3.54 13.85
N ILE A 33 2.79 4.09 13.21
CA ILE A 33 2.93 5.02 12.07
C ILE A 33 3.71 6.29 12.46
N GLU A 34 4.69 6.66 11.63
CA GLU A 34 5.48 7.89 11.74
C GLU A 34 5.24 8.85 10.56
N LYS A 35 5.73 10.10 10.64
CA LYS A 35 5.64 11.07 9.54
C LYS A 35 6.23 10.55 8.22
N THR A 36 7.26 9.71 8.31
CA THR A 36 7.92 9.11 7.16
C THR A 36 7.03 8.12 6.43
N ASP A 37 5.94 7.64 7.03
CA ASP A 37 4.91 6.80 6.40
C ASP A 37 3.91 7.56 5.54
N HIS A 38 4.01 8.88 5.49
CA HIS A 38 3.32 9.67 4.47
C HIS A 38 3.77 9.22 3.08
N GLY A 39 2.84 8.99 2.15
CA GLY A 39 3.20 8.68 0.77
C GLY A 39 2.08 8.07 -0.06
N LEU A 40 2.42 7.78 -1.32
CA LEU A 40 1.55 7.07 -2.26
C LEU A 40 1.73 5.56 -2.10
N TYR A 41 0.68 4.89 -1.63
CA TYR A 41 0.65 3.44 -1.52
C TYR A 41 -0.12 2.84 -2.69
N LYS A 42 0.50 1.86 -3.36
CA LYS A 42 -0.08 1.18 -4.52
C LYS A 42 -0.12 -0.32 -4.28
N CYS A 43 -1.29 -0.91 -4.48
CA CYS A 43 -1.45 -2.35 -4.64
C CYS A 43 -1.46 -2.67 -6.14
N GLN A 44 -0.58 -3.59 -6.54
CA GLN A 44 -0.51 -4.12 -7.90
C GLN A 44 -0.94 -5.58 -7.88
N ALA A 45 -1.95 -5.89 -8.68
CA ALA A 45 -2.42 -7.25 -8.92
C ALA A 45 -1.97 -7.71 -10.31
N SER A 46 -1.34 -8.88 -10.40
CA SER A 46 -0.85 -9.40 -11.69
C SER A 46 -1.11 -10.88 -11.86
N ASN A 47 -1.53 -11.28 -13.05
CA ASN A 47 -1.47 -12.66 -13.53
C ASN A 47 -0.68 -12.72 -14.85
N GLU A 48 -0.66 -13.89 -15.49
CA GLU A 48 0.08 -14.09 -16.74
C GLU A 48 -0.46 -13.29 -17.95
N TYR A 49 -1.68 -12.72 -17.85
CA TYR A 49 -2.34 -11.99 -18.93
C TYR A 49 -2.46 -10.48 -18.67
N THR A 50 -2.53 -10.07 -17.41
CA THR A 50 -2.84 -8.68 -17.06
C THR A 50 -2.19 -8.23 -15.76
N THR A 51 -2.00 -6.93 -15.68
CA THR A 51 -1.58 -6.22 -14.47
C THR A 51 -2.51 -5.04 -14.27
N THR A 52 -3.08 -4.92 -13.08
CA THR A 52 -3.90 -3.78 -12.67
C THR A 52 -3.39 -3.19 -11.36
N ASN A 53 -3.63 -1.89 -11.18
CA ASN A 53 -3.13 -1.13 -10.04
C ASN A 53 -4.25 -0.33 -9.41
N ILE A 54 -4.23 -0.25 -8.08
CA ILE A 54 -5.01 0.72 -7.31
C ILE A 54 -4.08 1.45 -6.35
N SER A 55 -4.23 2.77 -6.27
CA SER A 55 -3.39 3.62 -5.45
C SER A 55 -4.23 4.46 -4.49
N THR A 56 -3.67 4.72 -3.32
CA THR A 56 -4.20 5.66 -2.34
C THR A 56 -3.07 6.48 -1.74
N PHE A 57 -3.35 7.72 -1.38
CA PHE A 57 -2.37 8.58 -0.74
C PHE A 57 -2.64 8.60 0.77
N ILE A 58 -1.65 8.22 1.57
CA ILE A 58 -1.74 8.25 3.03
C ILE A 58 -1.04 9.51 3.52
N VAL A 59 -1.78 10.36 4.22
CA VAL A 59 -1.24 11.54 4.90
C VAL A 59 -1.13 11.21 6.38
N VAL A 60 0.09 11.29 6.91
CA VAL A 60 0.36 11.20 8.34
C VAL A 60 0.62 12.59 8.89
N GLU A 61 -0.29 13.08 9.71
CA GLU A 61 -0.13 14.37 10.40
C GLU A 61 0.34 14.13 11.83
N SER A 62 1.30 14.95 12.29
CA SER A 62 1.61 14.99 13.71
C SER A 62 0.78 16.06 14.38
N GLU A 63 -0.02 15.62 15.32
CA GLU A 63 -0.72 16.46 16.27
C GLU A 63 0.30 17.10 17.25
N LEU A 64 0.58 18.40 17.10
CA LEU A 64 1.36 19.19 18.08
C LEU A 64 0.49 19.54 19.29
N PHE A 65 0.04 18.54 20.06
CA PHE A 65 -0.96 18.74 21.13
C PHE A 65 -0.39 19.30 22.44
N TRP A 66 0.77 19.96 22.39
CA TRP A 66 1.43 20.51 23.58
C TRP A 66 1.93 21.96 23.42
N LEU A 67 1.52 22.67 22.37
CA LEU A 67 1.95 24.06 22.10
C LEU A 67 0.83 25.11 22.14
N THR A 68 -0.26 24.86 22.86
CA THR A 68 -1.30 25.87 23.18
C THR A 68 -1.51 25.98 24.68
#